data_AF-A0AA42L370-F1
#
_entry.id   AF-A0AA42L370-F1
#
_cell.length_a   1.000
_cell.length_b   1.000
_cell.length_c   1.000
_cell.angle_alpha   90.00
_cell.angle_beta   90.00
_cell.angle_gamma   90.00
#
_symmetry.space_group_name_H-M   'P 1'
#
loop_
_entity.id
_entity.type
_entity.pdbx_description
1 polymer ?
#
loop_
_entity_poly.entity_id
_entity_poly.type
_entity_poly.pdbx_seq_one_letter_code
_entity_poly.pdbx_strand_id
1 'polypeptide(L)' 'MQATTAIKTECQAPTLPAVIQRLAAEHTQVAAELATMPPDAWLNVRGRALANREQELHITLDVLQRLTQQPAQITEPTH' A
#
# COMPACT_ATOMS: atom_id res chain seq x y z
N MET A 1 11.92 36.08 -8.35
CA MET A 1 10.78 35.19 -8.64
C MET A 1 11.29 33.80 -9.06
N GLN A 2 11.94 33.05 -8.17
CA GLN A 2 12.49 31.71 -8.49
C GLN A 2 12.16 30.64 -7.43
N ALA A 3 11.81 31.01 -6.19
CA ALA A 3 11.48 30.06 -5.13
C ALA A 3 10.09 29.39 -5.30
N THR A 4 9.13 30.06 -5.95
CA THR A 4 7.76 29.56 -6.14
C THR A 4 7.63 28.47 -7.21
N THR A 5 8.60 28.34 -8.11
CA THR A 5 8.58 27.34 -9.18
C THR A 5 9.12 25.98 -8.70
N ALA A 6 10.11 25.99 -7.80
CA ALA A 6 10.67 24.78 -7.19
C ALA A 6 9.66 24.04 -6.31
N ILE A 7 8.86 24.78 -5.52
CA ILE A 7 7.83 24.22 -4.63
C ILE A 7 6.75 23.44 -5.42
N LYS A 8 6.46 23.84 -6.67
CA LYS A 8 5.50 23.13 -7.53
C LYS A 8 6.03 21.80 -8.09
N THR A 9 7.35 21.62 -8.14
CA THR A 9 7.98 20.41 -8.69
C THR A 9 8.28 19.36 -7.63
N GLU A 10 8.32 19.73 -6.35
CA GLU A 10 8.78 18.86 -5.25
C GLU A 10 7.64 18.17 -4.46
N CYS A 11 6.37 18.54 -4.68
CA CYS A 11 5.22 17.95 -3.98
C CYS A 11 4.15 17.40 -4.93
N GLN A 12 4.54 16.55 -5.89
CA GLN A 12 3.55 15.74 -6.59
C GLN A 12 3.09 14.60 -5.69
N ALA A 13 1.78 14.54 -5.42
CA ALA A 13 1.20 13.40 -4.72
C ALA A 13 1.52 12.11 -5.50
N PRO A 14 1.89 11.02 -4.81
CA PRO A 14 2.20 9.77 -5.48
C PRO A 14 0.97 9.27 -6.24
N THR A 15 1.17 8.77 -7.45
CA THR A 15 0.09 8.17 -8.23
C THR A 15 -0.34 6.86 -7.57
N LEU A 16 -1.62 6.50 -7.72
CA LEU A 16 -2.14 5.23 -7.18
C LEU A 16 -1.31 4.01 -7.65
N PRO A 17 -0.89 3.88 -8.93
CA PRO A 17 0.02 2.81 -9.35
C PRO A 17 1.36 2.79 -8.62
N ALA A 18 1.97 3.97 -8.36
CA ALA A 18 3.22 4.05 -7.62
C ALA A 18 3.05 3.62 -6.15
N VAL A 19 1.93 3.97 -5.53
CA VAL A 19 1.58 3.52 -4.16
C VAL A 19 1.40 2.00 -4.15
N ILE A 20 0.64 1.42 -5.08
CA ILE A 20 0.42 -0.03 -5.19
C ILE A 20 1.76 -0.75 -5.37
N GLN A 21 2.62 -0.28 -6.27
CA GLN A 21 3.93 -0.90 -6.50
C GLN A 21 4.79 -0.89 -5.23
N ARG A 22 4.83 0.23 -4.50
CA ARG A 22 5.59 0.34 -3.26
C ARG A 22 5.06 -0.60 -2.19
N LEU A 23 3.74 -0.66 -1.99
CA LEU A 23 3.13 -1.53 -0.99
C LEU A 23 3.28 -3.01 -1.35
N ALA A 24 3.26 -3.37 -2.63
CA ALA A 24 3.49 -4.75 -3.09
C ALA A 24 4.92 -5.23 -2.82
N ALA A 25 5.91 -4.33 -3.00
CA ALA A 25 7.29 -4.63 -2.64
C ALA A 25 7.45 -4.84 -1.13
N GLU A 26 6.79 -4.01 -0.32
CA GLU A 26 6.78 -4.17 1.14
C GLU A 26 6.09 -5.47 1.57
N HIS A 27 4.95 -5.80 0.97
CA HIS A 27 4.22 -7.05 1.24
C HIS A 27 5.09 -8.28 0.96
N THR A 28 5.81 -8.27 -0.16
CA THR A 28 6.76 -9.34 -0.51
C THR A 28 7.87 -9.48 0.54
N GLN A 29 8.42 -8.37 1.03
CA GLN A 29 9.47 -8.38 2.04
C GLN A 29 8.94 -8.92 3.38
N VAL A 30 7.78 -8.45 3.82
CA VAL A 30 7.15 -8.87 5.08
C VAL A 30 6.77 -10.35 5.04
N ALA A 31 6.20 -10.82 3.93
CA ALA A 31 5.86 -12.22 3.73
C ALA A 31 7.12 -13.12 3.77
N ALA A 32 8.22 -12.68 3.16
CA ALA A 32 9.49 -13.40 3.22
C ALA A 32 10.05 -13.45 4.65
N GLU A 33 9.97 -12.35 5.41
CA GLU A 33 10.41 -12.33 6.80
C GLU A 33 9.57 -13.28 7.67
N LEU A 34 8.24 -13.32 7.49
CA LEU A 34 7.36 -14.27 8.18
C LEU A 34 7.70 -15.73 7.83
N ALA A 35 7.95 -16.03 6.55
CA ALA A 35 8.26 -17.38 6.09
C ALA A 35 9.57 -17.93 6.68
N THR A 36 10.51 -17.05 7.00
CA THR A 36 11.80 -17.41 7.63
C THR A 36 11.76 -17.36 9.16
N MET A 37 10.65 -16.94 9.75
CA MET A 37 10.55 -16.75 11.19
C MET A 37 10.47 -18.09 11.94
N PRO A 38 11.33 -18.30 12.97
CA PRO A 38 11.25 -19.49 13.82
C PRO A 38 9.87 -19.63 14.50
N PRO A 39 9.30 -20.84 14.63
CA PRO A 39 7.95 -21.04 15.19
C PRO A 39 7.79 -20.50 16.62
N ASP A 40 8.85 -20.53 17.42
CA ASP A 40 8.90 -19.97 18.78
C ASP A 40 8.85 -18.43 18.79
N ALA A 41 9.27 -17.78 17.71
CA ALA A 41 9.22 -16.33 17.56
C ALA A 41 7.85 -15.81 17.06
N TRP A 42 6.98 -16.66 16.51
CA TRP A 42 5.67 -16.26 16.00
C TRP A 42 4.78 -15.62 17.06
N LEU A 43 4.81 -16.16 18.28
CA LEU A 43 3.95 -15.71 19.38
C LEU A 43 4.53 -14.54 20.16
N ASN A 44 5.74 -14.07 19.86
CA ASN A 44 6.31 -12.92 20.54
C ASN A 44 5.81 -11.60 19.92
N VAL A 45 6.18 -10.47 20.52
CA VAL A 45 5.74 -9.14 20.06
C VAL A 45 6.11 -8.87 18.61
N ARG A 46 7.31 -9.29 18.19
CA ARG A 46 7.80 -9.11 16.81
C ARG A 46 7.00 -9.98 15.83
N GLY A 47 6.79 -11.25 16.14
CA GLY A 47 6.01 -12.15 15.27
C GLY A 47 4.58 -11.65 15.06
N ARG A 48 3.92 -11.21 16.13
CA ARG A 48 2.58 -10.60 16.02
C ARG A 48 2.57 -9.30 15.23
N ALA A 49 3.55 -8.42 15.45
CA ALA A 49 3.64 -7.16 14.70
C ALA A 49 3.82 -7.40 13.19
N LEU A 50 4.66 -8.39 12.85
CA LEU A 50 4.93 -8.74 11.46
C LEU A 50 3.72 -9.40 10.79
N ALA A 51 3.02 -10.30 11.47
CA ALA A 51 1.77 -10.90 10.99
C ALA A 51 0.67 -9.84 10.78
N ASN A 52 0.52 -8.90 11.72
CA ASN A 52 -0.43 -7.80 11.57
C ASN A 52 -0.08 -6.93 10.36
N ARG A 53 1.22 -6.64 10.14
CA ARG A 53 1.65 -5.84 9.00
C ARG A 53 1.40 -6.55 7.67
N GLU A 54 1.63 -7.86 7.62
CA GLU A 54 1.31 -8.68 6.45
C GLU A 54 -0.17 -8.58 6.10
N GLN A 55 -1.04 -8.76 7.09
CA GLN A 55 -2.48 -8.70 6.91
C GLN A 55 -2.95 -7.30 6.47
N GLU A 56 -2.40 -6.24 7.07
CA GLU A 56 -2.70 -4.86 6.69
C GLU A 56 -2.32 -4.58 5.24
N LEU A 57 -1.13 -5.01 4.82
CA LEU A 57 -0.64 -4.86 3.45
C LEU A 57 -1.49 -5.65 2.47
N HIS A 58 -1.85 -6.90 2.80
CA HIS A 58 -2.72 -7.73 1.97
C HIS A 58 -4.08 -7.06 1.71
N ILE A 59 -4.76 -6.63 2.77
CA ILE A 59 -6.08 -5.99 2.67
C ILE A 59 -5.97 -4.67 1.90
N THR A 60 -4.97 -3.85 2.23
CA THR A 60 -4.75 -2.56 1.57
C THR A 60 -4.52 -2.74 0.07
N LEU A 61 -3.67 -3.69 -0.32
CA LEU A 61 -3.39 -3.98 -1.72
C LEU A 61 -4.64 -4.49 -2.46
N ASP A 62 -5.42 -5.39 -1.87
CA ASP A 62 -6.68 -5.87 -2.47
C ASP A 62 -7.64 -4.70 -2.73
N VAL A 63 -7.83 -3.81 -1.75
CA VAL A 63 -8.69 -2.62 -1.91
C VAL A 63 -8.17 -1.71 -3.03
N LEU A 64 -6.88 -1.35 -3.01
CA LEU A 64 -6.30 -0.44 -4.00
C LEU A 64 -6.34 -1.04 -5.42
N GLN A 65 -6.08 -2.33 -5.56
CA GLN A 65 -6.17 -3.03 -6.85
C GLN A 65 -7.61 -3.03 -7.37
N ARG A 66 -8.61 -3.29 -6.51
CA ARG A 66 -10.02 -3.21 -6.91
C ARG A 66 -10.43 -1.79 -7.32
N LEU A 67 -9.93 -0.76 -6.64
CA LEU A 67 -10.18 0.64 -7.03
C LEU A 67 -9.64 0.95 -8.44
N THR A 68 -8.54 0.33 -8.87
CA THR A 68 -8.05 0.48 -10.26
C THR A 68 -8.92 -0.21 -11.30
N GLN A 69 -9.76 -1.15 -10.88
CA GLN A 69 -10.65 -1.93 -11.76
C GLN A 69 -12.08 -1.39 -11.78
N GLN A 70 -12.43 -0.45 -10.89
CA GLN A 70 -13.77 0.16 -10.88
C GLN A 70 -13.96 1.06 -12.11
N PRO A 71 -15.08 0.93 -12.85
CA PRO A 71 -15.39 1.83 -13.94
C PRO A 71 -15.55 3.26 -13.39
N ALA A 72 -14.86 4.22 -14.01
CA ALA A 72 -14.88 5.63 -13.61
C ALA A 72 -16.24 6.34 -13.82
N GLN A 73 -17.25 5.62 -14.32
CA GLN A 73 -18.58 6.18 -14.56
C GLN A 73 -19.44 6.07 -13.30
N ILE A 74 -19.39 7.11 -12.47
CA ILE A 74 -20.51 7.45 -11.60
C ILE A 74 -21.57 8.05 -12.52
N THR A 75 -22.54 7.25 -12.95
CA THR A 75 -23.70 7.77 -13.67
C THR A 75 -24.56 8.55 -12.69
N GLU A 76 -24.66 9.87 -12.86
CA GLU A 76 -25.70 10.64 -12.16
C GLU A 76 -27.08 10.12 -12.59
N PRO A 77 -28.01 9.88 -11.65
CA PRO A 77 -29.38 9.54 -12.01
C PRO A 77 -30.03 10.80 -12.59
N THR A 78 -30.23 10.83 -13.90
CA THR A 78 -31.10 11.82 -14.56
C THR A 78 -32.53 11.58 -14.10
N HIS A 79 -33.04 12.48 -13.25
CA HIS A 79 -34.46 12.65 -12.93
C HIS A 79 -34.97 13.96 -13.52
#